data_AF-A0A2V8QM73-F1
#
_entry.id   AF-A0A2V8QM73-F1
#
_cell.length_a   1.000
_cell.length_b   1.000
_cell.length_c   1.000
_cell.angle_alpha   90.00
_cell.angle_beta   90.00
_cell.angle_gamma   90.00
#
_symmetry.space_group_name_H-M   'P 1'
#
loop_
_entity.id
_entity.type
_entity.pdbx_description
1 polymer ?
#
loop_
_entity_poly.entity_id
_entity_poly.type
_entity_poly.pdbx_seq_one_letter_code
_entity_poly.pdbx_strand_id
1 'polypeptide(L)'
;MSTKVTGSKRKKQKGHRTSLVDLSRIASGVKLILEGIGEDPNREGLVDTPKRVAEMYVELTAGMHEDAAEHIVALSGNKHDEMVIVKDISIASLCE
;
A
#
# COMPACT_ATOMS: atom_id res chain seq x y z
N MET A 1 8.56 42.65 -5.53
CA MET A 1 7.91 42.15 -6.75
C MET A 1 7.21 40.84 -6.40
N SER A 2 5.88 40.86 -6.44
CA SER A 2 5.03 39.71 -6.11
C SER A 2 5.05 38.67 -7.22
N THR A 3 5.65 37.52 -6.98
CA THR A 3 5.40 36.32 -7.81
C THR A 3 4.51 35.38 -7.01
N LYS A 4 3.23 35.43 -7.37
CA LYS A 4 2.14 34.61 -6.84
C LYS A 4 2.51 33.13 -6.98
N VAL A 5 2.56 32.44 -5.84
CA VAL A 5 2.48 30.96 -5.80
C VAL A 5 1.11 30.58 -6.35
N THR A 6 1.07 30.13 -7.59
CA THR A 6 -0.15 29.60 -8.21
C THR A 6 -0.44 28.24 -7.60
N GLY A 7 -1.32 28.24 -6.59
CA GLY A 7 -1.80 27.03 -5.94
C GLY A 7 -2.47 26.08 -6.93
N SER A 8 -1.84 24.94 -7.19
CA SER A 8 -2.46 23.80 -7.84
C SER A 8 -3.50 23.21 -6.90
N LYS A 9 -4.77 23.63 -7.05
CA LYS A 9 -5.90 23.02 -6.36
C LYS A 9 -6.19 21.65 -7.00
N ARG A 10 -5.44 20.61 -6.63
CA ARG A 10 -5.90 19.23 -6.82
C ARG A 10 -6.86 18.88 -5.68
N LYS A 11 -8.12 18.61 -6.06
CA LYS A 11 -9.24 18.33 -5.16
C LYS A 11 -8.88 17.16 -4.23
N LYS A 12 -8.95 17.40 -2.91
CA LYS A 12 -8.93 16.34 -1.89
C LYS A 12 -10.14 15.43 -2.07
N GLN A 13 -9.95 14.24 -2.60
CA GLN A 13 -10.85 13.12 -2.31
C GLN A 13 -10.33 12.41 -1.06
N LYS A 14 -10.72 12.93 0.11
CA LYS A 14 -10.68 12.17 1.35
C LYS A 14 -11.83 11.17 1.31
N GLY A 15 -11.56 9.96 0.84
CA GLY A 15 -12.50 8.85 0.79
C GLY A 15 -11.85 7.58 1.33
N HIS A 16 -12.56 6.89 2.21
CA HIS A 16 -12.20 5.65 2.90
C HIS A 16 -11.57 4.60 1.94
N ARG A 17 -10.25 4.36 2.05
CA ARG A 17 -9.41 3.59 1.09
C ARG A 17 -9.65 2.07 1.05
N THR A 18 -10.68 1.55 1.72
CA THR A 18 -10.98 0.11 1.81
C THR A 18 -11.87 -0.40 0.66
N SER A 19 -12.36 0.46 -0.24
CA SER A 19 -13.44 0.08 -1.19
C SER A 19 -13.00 -0.56 -2.50
N LEU A 20 -11.70 -0.70 -2.78
CA LEU A 20 -11.22 -1.23 -4.08
C LEU A 20 -10.86 -2.72 -4.02
N VAL A 21 -10.57 -3.27 -2.85
CA VAL A 21 -10.10 -4.66 -2.69
C VAL A 21 -11.24 -5.54 -2.17
N ASP A 22 -11.52 -6.64 -2.87
CA ASP A 22 -12.55 -7.62 -2.49
C ASP A 22 -11.99 -8.62 -1.47
N LEU A 23 -12.12 -8.28 -0.18
CA LEU A 23 -11.65 -9.11 0.93
C LEU A 23 -12.27 -10.50 0.95
N SER A 24 -13.57 -10.61 0.64
CA SER A 24 -14.28 -11.89 0.68
C SER A 24 -13.79 -12.82 -0.42
N ARG A 25 -13.49 -12.28 -1.60
CA ARG A 25 -12.93 -13.05 -2.71
C ARG A 25 -11.53 -13.55 -2.39
N ILE A 26 -10.67 -12.70 -1.82
CA ILE A 26 -9.32 -13.11 -1.42
C ILE A 26 -9.39 -14.20 -0.34
N ALA A 27 -10.18 -13.99 0.71
CA ALA A 27 -10.35 -14.98 1.78
C ALA A 27 -10.84 -16.33 1.23
N SER A 28 -11.78 -16.31 0.27
CA SER A 28 -12.24 -17.54 -0.39
C SER A 28 -11.10 -18.24 -1.14
N GLY A 29 -10.25 -17.49 -1.86
CA GLY A 29 -9.07 -18.03 -2.53
C GLY A 29 -8.06 -18.63 -1.55
N VAL A 30 -7.80 -17.98 -0.42
CA VAL A 30 -6.91 -18.50 0.62
C VAL A 30 -7.45 -19.79 1.23
N LYS A 31 -8.77 -19.89 1.43
CA LYS A 31 -9.39 -21.14 1.89
C LYS A 31 -9.15 -22.28 0.89
N LEU A 32 -9.31 -22.02 -0.42
CA LEU A 32 -9.02 -23.00 -1.47
C LEU A 32 -7.55 -23.43 -1.49
N ILE A 33 -6.62 -22.51 -1.22
CA ILE A 33 -5.19 -22.84 -1.11
C ILE A 33 -4.96 -23.79 0.07
N LEU A 34 -5.53 -23.50 1.25
CA LEU A 34 -5.41 -24.36 2.43
C LEU A 34 -5.96 -25.77 2.18
N GLU A 35 -7.14 -25.86 1.56
CA GLU A 35 -7.73 -27.15 1.16
C GLU A 35 -6.85 -27.88 0.14
N GLY A 36 -6.30 -27.15 -0.85
CA GLY A 36 -5.45 -27.68 -1.90
C GLY A 36 -4.11 -28.25 -1.40
N ILE A 37 -3.59 -27.76 -0.27
CA ILE A 37 -2.38 -28.30 0.38
C ILE A 37 -2.68 -29.38 1.43
N GLY A 38 -3.95 -29.75 1.63
CA GLY A 38 -4.37 -30.78 2.57
C GLY A 38 -4.54 -30.32 4.02
N GLU A 39 -4.63 -29.01 4.28
CA GLU A 39 -4.95 -28.49 5.60
C GLU A 39 -6.48 -28.49 5.84
N ASP A 40 -6.90 -28.53 7.12
CA ASP A 40 -8.29 -28.30 7.51
C ASP A 40 -8.52 -26.81 7.84
N PRO A 41 -9.27 -26.05 7.02
CA PRO A 41 -9.52 -24.64 7.27
C PRO A 41 -10.35 -24.35 8.52
N ASN A 42 -11.03 -25.35 9.08
CA ASN A 42 -11.88 -25.20 10.27
C ASN A 42 -11.12 -25.44 11.58
N ARG A 43 -9.84 -25.86 11.54
CA ARG A 43 -9.04 -26.00 12.76
C ARG A 43 -8.85 -24.65 13.43
N GLU A 44 -8.79 -24.65 14.76
CA GLU A 44 -8.72 -23.44 15.59
C GLU A 44 -7.65 -22.44 15.12
N GLY A 45 -6.47 -22.92 14.73
CA GLY A 45 -5.38 -22.06 14.24
C GLY A 45 -5.54 -21.48 12.83
N LEU A 46 -6.52 -21.94 12.04
CA LEU A 46 -6.73 -21.51 10.64
C LEU A 46 -8.04 -20.81 10.36
N VAL A 47 -9.03 -20.91 11.25
CA VAL A 47 -10.37 -20.34 11.00
C VAL A 47 -10.31 -18.86 10.59
N ASP A 48 -9.41 -18.08 11.19
CA ASP A 48 -9.20 -16.67 10.88
C ASP A 48 -8.07 -16.40 9.86
N THR A 49 -7.32 -17.42 9.44
CA THR A 49 -6.20 -17.25 8.49
C THR A 49 -6.65 -16.66 7.15
N PRO A 50 -7.74 -17.12 6.51
CA PRO A 50 -8.21 -16.52 5.26
C PRO A 50 -8.48 -15.02 5.36
N LYS A 51 -9.07 -14.58 6.47
CA LYS A 51 -9.34 -13.16 6.74
C LYS A 51 -8.04 -12.38 6.94
N ARG A 52 -7.13 -12.88 7.78
CA ARG A 52 -5.83 -12.21 8.05
C ARG A 52 -4.99 -12.08 6.80
N VAL A 53 -4.98 -13.09 5.93
CA VAL A 53 -4.24 -13.04 4.66
C VAL A 53 -4.87 -12.03 3.69
N ALA A 54 -6.20 -11.93 3.65
CA ALA A 54 -6.88 -10.90 2.86
C ALA A 54 -6.53 -9.48 3.33
N GLU A 55 -6.52 -9.25 4.65
CA GLU A 55 -6.11 -7.97 5.25
C GLU A 55 -4.63 -7.66 4.98
N MET A 56 -3.74 -8.66 5.08
CA MET A 56 -2.34 -8.53 4.73
C MET A 56 -2.14 -8.09 3.27
N TYR A 57 -2.87 -8.67 2.32
CA TYR A 57 -2.77 -8.26 0.92
C TYR A 57 -3.23 -6.82 0.69
N VAL A 58 -4.23 -6.33 1.42
CA VAL A 58 -4.63 -4.92 1.35
C VAL A 58 -3.48 -4.01 1.74
N GLU A 59 -2.74 -4.35 2.80
CA GLU A 59 -1.60 -3.55 3.24
C GLU A 59 -0.43 -3.62 2.24
N LEU A 60 -0.01 -4.83 1.86
CA LEU A 60 1.16 -5.04 1.01
C LEU A 60 0.99 -4.47 -0.40
N THR A 61 -0.25 -4.37 -0.89
CA THR A 61 -0.56 -3.87 -2.24
C THR A 61 -1.17 -2.47 -2.24
N ALA A 62 -1.29 -1.82 -1.07
CA ALA A 62 -1.90 -0.49 -0.95
C ALA A 62 -1.30 0.54 -1.92
N GLY A 63 0.02 0.49 -2.13
CA GLY A 63 0.74 1.38 -3.04
C GLY A 63 0.30 1.32 -4.51
N MET A 64 -0.37 0.24 -4.94
CA MET A 64 -0.91 0.13 -6.31
C MET A 64 -2.07 1.11 -6.58
N HIS A 65 -2.67 1.66 -5.52
CA HIS A 65 -3.80 2.57 -5.58
C HIS A 65 -3.45 3.99 -5.11
N GLU A 66 -2.16 4.29 -4.92
CA GLU A 66 -1.67 5.58 -4.43
C GLU A 66 -0.84 6.31 -5.49
N ASP A 67 -0.96 7.63 -5.55
CA ASP A 67 -0.09 8.48 -6.38
C ASP A 67 1.14 8.89 -5.55
N ALA A 68 2.31 8.32 -5.88
CA ALA A 68 3.56 8.61 -5.18
C ALA A 68 3.93 10.11 -5.19
N ALA A 69 3.46 10.87 -6.19
CA ALA A 69 3.71 12.30 -6.27
C ALA A 69 3.04 13.08 -5.12
N GLU A 70 1.98 12.54 -4.49
CA GLU A 70 1.33 13.17 -3.34
C GLU A 70 2.24 13.28 -2.12
N HIS A 71 3.29 12.43 -2.04
CA HIS A 71 4.24 12.42 -0.93
C HIS A 71 5.45 13.34 -1.14
N ILE A 72 5.63 13.89 -2.35
CA ILE A 72 6.78 14.72 -2.69
C ILE A 72 6.47 16.18 -2.39
N VAL A 73 7.15 16.74 -1.38
CA VAL A 73 7.09 18.18 -1.06
C VAL A 73 8.45 18.80 -1.33
N ALA A 74 8.51 19.66 -2.35
CA ALA A 74 9.72 20.43 -2.65
C ALA A 74 9.95 21.48 -1.54
N LEU A 75 11.02 21.31 -0.78
CA LEU A 75 11.46 22.30 0.20
C LEU A 75 12.35 23.33 -0.49
N SER A 76 12.18 24.60 -0.15
CA SER A 76 13.13 25.65 -0.52
C SER A 76 14.42 25.45 0.28
N GLY A 77 15.53 25.19 -0.41
CA GLY A 77 16.84 24.97 0.21
C GLY A 77 17.95 25.80 -0.45
N ASN A 78 19.14 25.74 0.16
CA ASN A 78 20.37 26.23 -0.47
C ASN A 78 20.68 25.37 -1.69
N LYS A 79 21.18 26.00 -2.77
CA LYS A 79 21.66 25.25 -3.93
C LYS A 79 22.92 24.50 -3.53
N HIS A 80 22.90 23.18 -3.73
CA HIS A 80 24.06 22.31 -3.56
C HIS A 80 24.23 21.53 -4.85
N ASP A 81 25.45 21.57 -5.40
CA ASP A 81 25.80 20.91 -6.67
C ASP A 81 26.63 19.63 -6.42
N GLU A 82 26.50 19.05 -5.22
CA GLU A 82 27.23 17.87 -4.73
C GLU A 82 26.31 16.65 -4.59
N MET A 83 26.88 15.44 -4.54
CA MET A 83 26.12 14.19 -4.41
C MET A 83 25.50 14.06 -3.01
N VAL A 84 24.20 13.76 -2.97
CA VAL A 84 23.48 13.39 -1.75
C VAL A 84 23.13 11.91 -1.82
N ILE A 85 23.49 11.14 -0.78
CA ILE A 85 23.17 9.71 -0.67
C ILE A 85 22.29 9.49 0.56
N VAL A 86 21.14 8.85 0.34
CA VAL A 86 20.36 8.20 1.40
C VAL A 86 20.50 6.70 1.19
N LYS A 87 21.03 6.01 2.18
CA LYS A 87 21.30 4.56 2.13
C LYS A 87 20.62 3.86 3.30
N ASP A 88 20.62 2.52 3.26
CA ASP A 88 20.08 1.65 4.31
C ASP A 88 18.56 1.83 4.53
N ILE A 89 17.82 2.16 3.46
CA ILE A 89 16.35 2.21 3.48
C ILE A 89 15.81 0.77 3.44
N SER A 90 15.05 0.39 4.47
CA SER A 90 14.39 -0.91 4.52
C SER A 90 13.19 -0.94 3.57
N ILE A 91 13.16 -1.92 2.67
CA ILE A 91 12.07 -2.13 1.72
C ILE A 91 11.70 -3.61 1.75
N ALA A 92 10.40 -3.90 1.79
CA ALA A 92 9.83 -5.21 1.55
C ALA A 92 8.87 -5.10 0.36
N SER A 93 8.84 -6.12 -0.50
CA SER A 93 7.95 -6.18 -1.65
C SER A 93 7.47 -7.61 -1.85
N LEU A 94 6.47 -7.76 -2.72
CA LEU A 94 6.05 -9.03 -3.28
C LEU A 94 6.66 -9.18 -4.68
N CYS A 95 7.09 -10.39 -5.04
CA CYS A 95 7.35 -10.73 -6.44
C CYS A 95 6.01 -10.85 -7.15
N GLU A 96 5.93 -10.31 -8.37
CA GLU A 96 4.80 -10.55 -9.29
C GLU A 96 4.75 -12.00 -9.76
#